data_AF-A0A372E4P7-F1
#
_entry.id   AF-A0A372E4P7-F1
#
_cell.length_a   1.000
_cell.length_b   1.000
_cell.length_c   1.000
_cell.angle_alpha   90.00
_cell.angle_beta   90.00
_cell.angle_gamma   90.00
#
_symmetry.space_group_name_H-M   'P 1'
#
loop_
_entity.id
_entity.type
_entity.pdbx_description
1 polymer ?
#
loop_
_entity_poly.entity_id
_entity_poly.type
_entity_poly.pdbx_seq_one_letter_code
_entity_poly.pdbx_strand_id
1 'polypeptide(L)'
;MILRFTLPYRTEPGQRLVVCGSLPALGQWAPEAALALHYDAASGHWNRELEVSADQLAGATYKYLLLDERDGGRHWEWGPNRELPTAVAPFGRLVLADWWRAPAQPENELFTAAFTEALFRRPAPAAPAAPGCGRPGRALPAGSPAR
;
A
#
# COMPACT_ATOMS: atom_id res chain seq x y z
N MET A 1 1.68 28.85 -5.44
CA MET A 1 2.98 28.30 -4.99
C MET A 1 3.39 27.19 -5.93
N ILE A 2 4.69 27.01 -6.19
CA ILE A 2 5.19 25.90 -7.00
C ILE A 2 5.51 24.71 -6.08
N LEU A 3 4.91 23.55 -6.33
CA LEU A 3 5.26 22.28 -5.69
C LEU A 3 6.06 21.43 -6.68
N ARG A 4 7.27 21.01 -6.30
CA ARG A 4 8.13 20.17 -7.11
C ARG A 4 8.36 18.82 -6.44
N PHE A 5 8.05 17.74 -7.14
CA PHE A 5 8.49 16.40 -6.77
C PHE A 5 9.82 16.10 -7.44
N THR A 6 10.78 15.53 -6.70
CA THR A 6 12.02 14.98 -7.27
C THR A 6 12.34 13.66 -6.58
N LEU A 7 12.63 12.63 -7.37
CA LEU A 7 12.87 11.28 -6.86
C LEU A 7 13.90 10.56 -7.74
N PRO A 8 15.07 10.19 -7.20
CA PRO A 8 16.06 9.39 -7.92
C PRO A 8 15.63 7.93 -7.88
N TYR A 9 15.08 7.43 -8.98
CA TYR A 9 14.69 6.03 -9.11
C TYR A 9 14.84 5.56 -10.54
N ARG A 10 15.45 4.39 -10.70
CA ARG A 10 15.67 3.78 -12.00
C ARG A 10 14.50 2.86 -12.31
N THR A 11 13.90 3.07 -13.47
CA THR A 11 12.83 2.24 -13.99
C THR A 11 13.30 1.43 -15.18
N GLU A 12 12.53 0.41 -15.52
CA GLU A 12 12.69 -0.33 -16.78
C GLU A 12 11.87 0.30 -17.91
N PRO A 13 12.18 -0.01 -19.18
CA PRO A 13 11.32 0.35 -20.30
C PRO A 13 9.89 -0.17 -20.09
N GLY A 14 8.91 0.70 -20.29
CA GLY A 14 7.49 0.40 -20.05
C GLY A 14 7.03 0.70 -18.62
N GLN A 15 7.93 1.09 -17.71
CA GLN A 15 7.55 1.55 -16.38
C GLN A 15 7.49 3.08 -16.33
N ARG A 16 6.48 3.60 -15.63
CA ARG A 16 6.28 5.03 -15.39
C ARG A 16 6.05 5.30 -13.90
N LEU A 17 6.63 6.37 -13.40
CA LEU A 17 6.44 6.80 -12.02
C LEU A 17 5.40 7.91 -11.95
N VAL A 18 4.42 7.75 -11.06
CA VAL A 18 3.36 8.73 -10.83
C VAL A 18 3.23 9.06 -9.35
N VAL A 19 2.63 10.22 -9.05
CA VAL A 19 2.30 10.66 -7.70
C VAL A 19 0.78 10.74 -7.56
N CYS A 20 0.24 10.03 -6.58
CA CYS A 20 -1.17 10.09 -6.26
C CYS A 20 -1.34 10.65 -4.84
N GLY A 21 -2.40 11.39 -4.58
CA GLY A 21 -2.58 12.02 -3.28
C GLY A 21 -3.94 12.67 -3.09
N SER A 22 -4.13 13.30 -1.93
CA SER A 22 -5.39 13.92 -1.53
C SER A 22 -5.72 15.20 -2.30
N LEU A 23 -4.73 15.84 -2.93
CA LEU A 23 -4.94 17.05 -3.73
C LEU A 23 -5.69 16.72 -5.03
N PRO A 24 -6.56 17.62 -5.52
CA PRO A 24 -7.17 17.49 -6.85
C PRO A 24 -6.13 17.33 -7.97
N ALA A 25 -5.03 18.07 -7.90
CA ALA A 25 -3.93 17.98 -8.85
C ALA A 25 -3.15 16.65 -8.78
N LEU A 26 -3.34 15.87 -7.71
CA LEU A 26 -2.74 14.55 -7.52
C LEU A 26 -3.78 13.41 -7.69
N GLY A 27 -4.98 13.73 -8.18
CA GLY A 27 -5.99 12.75 -8.55
C GLY A 27 -6.90 12.28 -7.42
N GLN A 28 -6.86 12.87 -6.22
CA GLN A 28 -7.71 12.49 -5.08
C GLN A 28 -7.71 10.98 -4.78
N TRP A 29 -6.54 10.37 -4.74
CA TRP A 29 -6.34 8.93 -4.57
C TRP A 29 -6.88 8.02 -5.70
N ALA A 30 -7.23 8.58 -6.86
CA ALA A 30 -7.50 7.83 -8.08
C ALA A 30 -6.23 7.68 -8.94
N PRO A 31 -5.67 6.46 -9.10
CA PRO A 31 -4.45 6.22 -9.90
C PRO A 31 -4.53 6.70 -11.34
N GLU A 32 -5.73 6.69 -11.93
CA GLU A 32 -6.00 7.10 -13.31
C GLU A 32 -5.86 8.61 -13.51
N ALA A 33 -6.06 9.37 -12.43
CA ALA A 33 -5.89 10.82 -12.38
C ALA A 33 -4.59 11.23 -11.66
N ALA A 34 -3.70 10.26 -11.38
CA ALA A 34 -2.43 10.52 -10.73
C ALA A 34 -1.51 11.36 -11.61
N LEU A 35 -0.65 12.11 -10.94
CA LEU A 35 0.30 13.01 -11.56
C LEU A 35 1.48 12.23 -12.16
N ALA A 36 1.59 12.18 -13.49
CA ALA A 36 2.74 11.58 -14.15
C ALA A 36 4.02 12.42 -13.96
N LEU A 37 5.11 11.78 -13.54
CA LEU A 37 6.43 12.41 -13.45
C LEU A 37 7.19 12.25 -14.76
N HIS A 38 8.18 13.11 -14.98
CA HIS A 38 9.07 13.06 -16.14
C HIS A 38 10.46 12.60 -15.71
N TYR A 39 11.01 11.61 -16.42
CA TYR A 39 12.39 11.19 -16.19
C TYR A 39 13.35 12.14 -16.90
N ASP A 40 14.25 12.75 -16.13
CA ASP A 40 15.36 13.54 -16.65
C ASP A 40 16.62 12.66 -16.71
N ALA A 41 17.06 12.34 -17.93
CA ALA A 41 18.22 11.50 -18.16
C ALA A 41 19.55 12.15 -17.75
N ALA A 42 19.63 13.48 -17.69
CA ALA A 42 20.85 14.17 -17.30
C ALA A 42 21.08 14.12 -15.78
N SER A 43 20.01 14.25 -14.99
CA SER A 43 20.08 14.15 -13.53
C SER A 43 19.84 12.73 -13.00
N GLY A 44 19.19 11.85 -13.77
CA GLY A 44 18.76 10.53 -13.32
C GLY A 44 17.55 10.56 -12.39
N HIS A 45 16.78 11.65 -12.39
CA HIS A 45 15.68 11.88 -11.48
C HIS A 45 14.34 11.92 -12.21
N TRP A 46 13.32 11.34 -11.59
CA TRP A 46 11.93 11.63 -11.90
C TRP A 46 11.54 12.94 -11.25
N ASN A 47 10.95 13.85 -12.02
CA ASN A 47 10.50 15.12 -11.48
C ASN A 47 9.27 15.67 -12.19
N ARG A 48 8.54 16.52 -11.47
CA ARG A 48 7.47 17.35 -12.03
C ARG A 48 7.19 18.52 -11.11
N GLU A 49 6.80 19.63 -11.72
CA GLU A 49 6.29 20.81 -11.02
C GLU A 49 4.79 20.98 -11.25
N LEU A 50 4.13 21.60 -10.29
CA LEU A 50 2.74 22.00 -10.40
C LEU A 50 2.51 23.27 -9.58
N GLU A 51 1.58 24.09 -10.05
CA GLU A 51 1.11 25.24 -9.30
C GLU A 51 -0.10 24.83 -8.45
N VAL A 52 -0.02 25.12 -7.16
CA VAL A 52 -1.09 24.87 -6.18
C VAL A 52 -1.29 26.07 -5.28
N SER A 53 -2.50 26.20 -4.74
CA SER A 53 -2.76 27.15 -3.66
C SER A 53 -2.08 26.68 -2.38
N ALA A 54 -1.47 27.62 -1.66
CA ALA A 54 -0.81 27.32 -0.39
C ALA A 54 -1.80 26.77 0.66
N ASP A 55 -3.06 27.22 0.62
CA ASP A 55 -4.11 26.79 1.55
C ASP A 55 -4.47 25.31 1.40
N GLN A 56 -4.25 24.75 0.20
CA GLN A 56 -4.56 23.35 -0.09
C GLN A 56 -3.46 22.39 0.37
N LEU A 57 -2.24 22.89 0.60
CA LEU A 57 -1.10 22.06 0.96
C LEU A 57 -1.13 21.58 2.41
N ALA A 58 -1.75 22.35 3.30
CA ALA A 58 -1.79 22.05 4.72
C ALA A 58 -2.53 20.73 4.99
N GLY A 59 -1.80 19.73 5.49
CA GLY A 59 -2.35 18.41 5.81
C GLY A 59 -2.66 17.53 4.57
N ALA A 60 -2.28 17.97 3.38
CA ALA A 60 -2.39 17.13 2.19
C ALA A 60 -1.40 15.96 2.26
N THR A 61 -1.81 14.83 1.69
CA THR A 61 -1.02 13.59 1.69
C THR A 61 -0.81 13.10 0.27
N TYR A 62 0.30 12.40 0.05
CA TYR A 62 0.65 11.84 -1.26
C TYR A 62 1.43 10.53 -1.10
N LYS A 63 1.53 9.80 -2.20
CA LYS A 63 2.26 8.54 -2.28
C LYS A 63 2.69 8.27 -3.71
N TYR A 64 3.87 7.70 -3.88
CA TYR A 64 4.37 7.30 -5.19
C TYR A 64 3.79 5.94 -5.62
N LEU A 65 3.51 5.83 -6.92
CA LEU A 65 3.01 4.63 -7.56
C LEU A 65 3.84 4.37 -8.83
N LEU A 66 4.38 3.15 -8.93
CA LEU A 66 5.04 2.66 -10.12
C LEU A 66 4.02 1.88 -10.95
N LEU A 67 3.81 2.31 -12.19
CA LEU A 67 2.92 1.66 -13.13
C LEU A 67 3.76 0.94 -14.18
N ASP A 68 3.45 -0.33 -14.41
CA ASP A 68 4.08 -1.14 -15.44
C ASP A 68 3.10 -1.31 -16.61
N GLU A 69 3.42 -0.73 -17.75
CA GLU A 69 2.58 -0.76 -18.95
C GLU A 69 2.67 -2.10 -19.68
N ARG A 70 3.64 -2.96 -19.34
CA ARG A 70 3.85 -4.26 -20.00
C ARG A 70 2.79 -5.27 -19.59
N ASP A 71 2.40 -5.25 -18.32
CA ASP A 71 1.43 -6.19 -17.71
C ASP A 71 0.27 -5.48 -17.00
N GLY A 72 0.26 -4.14 -16.96
CA GLY A 72 -0.72 -3.34 -16.23
C GLY A 72 -0.48 -3.29 -14.72
N GLY A 73 0.71 -3.72 -14.26
CA GLY A 73 1.11 -3.75 -12.86
C GLY A 73 1.02 -2.38 -12.19
N ARG A 74 0.55 -2.38 -10.93
CA ARG A 74 0.43 -1.18 -10.09
C ARG A 74 1.09 -1.45 -8.75
N HIS A 75 2.24 -0.81 -8.52
CA HIS A 75 3.05 -1.03 -7.32
C HIS A 75 3.14 0.26 -6.52
N TRP A 76 2.45 0.32 -5.39
CA TRP A 76 2.58 1.44 -4.46
C TRP A 76 3.91 1.36 -3.71
N GLU A 77 4.48 2.51 -3.36
CA GLU A 77 5.61 2.52 -2.42
C GLU A 77 5.18 1.98 -1.05
N TRP A 78 6.13 1.47 -0.28
CA TRP A 78 5.88 0.92 1.05
C TRP A 78 5.59 1.99 2.11
N GLY A 79 5.01 1.56 3.23
CA GLY A 79 4.77 2.39 4.41
C GLY A 79 3.54 3.30 4.32
N PRO A 80 3.35 4.21 5.29
CA PRO A 80 2.23 5.15 5.29
C PRO A 80 2.34 6.18 4.16
N ASN A 81 1.25 6.90 3.93
CA ASN A 81 1.23 8.06 3.04
C ASN A 81 2.22 9.12 3.54
N ARG A 82 2.83 9.85 2.60
CA ARG A 82 3.68 11.00 2.91
C ARG A 82 2.79 12.21 3.17
N GLU A 83 3.18 13.04 4.12
CA GLU A 83 2.46 14.26 4.50
C GLU A 83 3.18 15.48 3.94
N LEU A 84 2.42 16.44 3.40
CA LEU A 84 2.95 17.73 3.03
C LEU A 84 3.10 18.62 4.26
N PRO A 85 4.15 19.46 4.33
CA PRO A 85 4.34 20.39 5.43
C PRO A 85 3.15 21.34 5.57
N THR A 86 2.70 21.57 6.81
CA THR A 86 1.60 22.51 7.11
C THR A 86 2.05 23.97 6.99
N ALA A 87 3.31 24.27 7.26
CA ALA A 87 3.86 25.63 7.30
C ALA A 87 4.56 26.00 5.99
N VAL A 88 3.78 26.20 4.93
CA VAL A 88 4.29 26.58 3.60
C VAL A 88 4.08 28.06 3.25
N ALA A 89 3.27 28.78 4.03
CA ALA A 89 2.80 30.14 3.75
C ALA A 89 3.86 31.19 3.31
N PRO A 90 5.11 31.22 3.83
CA PRO A 90 6.08 32.22 3.39
C PRO A 90 6.83 31.86 2.10
N PHE A 91 6.70 30.63 1.59
CA PHE A 91 7.55 30.15 0.49
C PHE A 91 6.87 30.30 -0.88
N GLY A 92 7.63 30.68 -1.92
CA GLY A 92 7.12 30.67 -3.30
C GLY A 92 7.15 29.30 -3.96
N ARG A 93 8.04 28.41 -3.46
CA ARG A 93 8.31 27.08 -4.01
C ARG A 93 8.64 26.09 -2.90
N LEU A 94 8.05 24.91 -2.97
CA LEU A 94 8.33 23.76 -2.11
C LEU A 94 8.90 22.63 -2.97
N VAL A 95 10.05 22.08 -2.57
CA VAL A 95 10.69 20.96 -3.26
C VAL A 95 10.68 19.74 -2.34
N LEU A 96 10.05 18.66 -2.80
CA LEU A 96 9.98 17.37 -2.15
C LEU A 96 11.04 16.46 -2.76
N ALA A 97 12.16 16.32 -2.06
CA ALA A 97 13.26 15.44 -2.43
C ALA A 97 13.10 14.10 -1.71
N ASP A 98 12.49 13.15 -2.42
CA ASP A 98 12.11 11.85 -1.88
C ASP A 98 12.94 10.71 -2.47
N TRP A 99 12.70 9.51 -1.95
CA TRP A 99 13.30 8.24 -2.36
C TRP A 99 12.22 7.16 -2.35
N TRP A 100 12.33 6.18 -3.26
CA TRP A 100 11.37 5.08 -3.38
C TRP A 100 11.45 4.14 -2.17
N ARG A 101 10.32 3.91 -1.49
CA ARG A 101 10.21 2.91 -0.44
C ARG A 101 9.85 1.57 -1.07
N ALA A 102 10.82 0.70 -1.31
CA ALA A 102 10.57 -0.59 -1.94
C ALA A 102 9.77 -1.52 -1.00
N PRO A 103 8.70 -2.19 -1.48
CA PRO A 103 7.94 -3.14 -0.66
C PRO A 103 8.74 -4.41 -0.33
N ALA A 104 9.57 -4.90 -1.25
CA ALA A 104 10.31 -6.16 -1.13
C ALA A 104 11.70 -6.00 -0.47
N GLN A 105 11.75 -5.45 0.75
CA GLN A 105 12.99 -5.45 1.54
C GLN A 105 12.91 -6.52 2.63
N PRO A 106 14.01 -7.23 2.97
CA PRO A 106 14.03 -8.26 4.01
C PRO A 106 13.50 -7.74 5.36
N GLU A 107 13.73 -6.46 5.65
CA GLU A 107 13.26 -5.77 6.85
C GLU A 107 11.73 -5.62 6.90
N ASN A 108 11.07 -5.57 5.73
CA ASN A 108 9.62 -5.51 5.62
C ASN A 108 8.96 -6.89 5.83
N GLU A 109 9.71 -7.98 5.63
CA GLU A 109 9.21 -9.34 5.85
C GLU A 109 8.85 -9.59 7.32
N LEU A 110 9.53 -8.92 8.26
CA LEU A 110 9.22 -8.93 9.69
C LEU A 110 7.82 -8.37 10.03
N PHE A 111 7.23 -7.58 9.13
CA PHE A 111 5.89 -7.01 9.27
C PHE A 111 4.81 -7.81 8.53
N THR A 112 5.18 -8.93 7.90
CA THR A 112 4.21 -9.81 7.24
C THR A 112 3.57 -10.79 8.22
N ALA A 113 2.30 -11.15 7.99
CA ALA A 113 1.53 -12.04 8.88
C ALA A 113 2.22 -13.40 9.12
N ALA A 114 3.04 -13.87 8.17
CA ALA A 114 3.78 -15.11 8.31
C ALA A 114 4.79 -15.09 9.49
N PHE A 115 5.33 -13.93 9.85
CA PHE A 115 6.27 -13.78 10.95
C PHE A 115 5.56 -13.51 12.29
N THR A 116 4.51 -12.69 12.30
CA THR A 116 3.81 -12.32 13.54
C THR A 116 2.91 -13.44 14.09
N GLU A 117 2.26 -14.24 13.22
CA GLU A 117 1.34 -15.31 13.64
C GLU A 117 2.05 -16.63 14.01
N ALA A 118 3.26 -16.87 13.50
CA ALA A 118 3.97 -18.14 13.65
C ALA A 118 4.91 -18.16 14.87
N LEU A 119 5.60 -17.05 15.18
CA LEU A 119 6.64 -17.00 16.22
C LEU A 119 6.14 -16.51 17.58
N PHE A 120 5.12 -15.64 17.64
CA PHE A 120 4.59 -15.10 18.91
C PHE A 120 3.35 -15.83 19.43
N ARG A 121 2.97 -16.97 18.84
CA ARG A 121 1.82 -17.76 19.29
C ARG A 121 2.12 -18.38 20.66
N ARG A 122 1.76 -17.67 21.73
CA ARG A 122 1.74 -18.24 23.09
C ARG A 122 0.73 -19.39 23.09
N PRO A 123 1.09 -20.60 23.53
CA PRO A 123 0.11 -21.66 23.69
C PRO A 123 -0.98 -21.15 24.63
N ALA A 124 -2.22 -21.09 24.16
CA ALA A 124 -3.35 -20.89 25.04
C ALA A 124 -3.35 -22.04 26.07
N PRO A 125 -3.59 -21.78 27.36
CA PRO A 125 -3.83 -22.86 28.31
C PRO A 125 -5.01 -23.69 27.79
N ALA A 126 -4.82 -25.00 27.68
CA ALA A 126 -5.86 -25.92 27.25
C ALA A 126 -7.14 -25.71 28.08
N ALA A 127 -8.22 -25.28 27.44
CA ALA A 127 -9.53 -25.22 28.07
C ALA A 127 -9.98 -26.65 28.43
N PRO A 128 -10.55 -26.87 29.63
CA PRO A 128 -10.91 -28.21 30.09
C PRO A 128 -12.06 -28.78 29.26
N ALA A 129 -11.95 -30.08 28.95
CA ALA A 129 -12.92 -30.84 28.18
C ALA A 129 -14.31 -30.78 28.81
N ALA A 130 -15.32 -30.39 28.03
CA ALA A 130 -16.72 -30.46 28.42
C ALA A 130 -17.20 -31.93 28.48
N PRO A 131 -18.05 -32.30 29.45
CA PRO A 131 -18.55 -33.66 29.60
C PRO A 131 -19.61 -33.99 28.55
N GLY A 132 -19.54 -35.22 28.03
CA GLY A 132 -20.35 -35.71 26.92
C GLY A 132 -21.86 -35.71 27.20
N CYS A 133 -22.63 -35.29 26.20
CA CYS A 133 -24.08 -35.36 26.22
C CYS A 133 -24.58 -36.40 25.21
N GLY A 134 -25.11 -37.51 25.74
CA GLY A 134 -26.28 -38.25 25.25
C GLY A 134 -26.31 -38.79 23.81
N ARG A 135 -26.09 -40.10 23.65
CA ARG A 135 -26.59 -40.87 22.50
C ARG A 135 -28.13 -40.93 22.54
N PRO A 136 -28.85 -40.66 21.44
CA PRO A 136 -30.20 -41.20 21.26
C PRO A 136 -30.12 -42.50 20.46
N GLY A 137 -30.68 -43.56 21.04
CA GLY A 137 -30.88 -44.85 20.37
C GLY A 137 -31.89 -44.74 19.24
N ARG A 138 -31.74 -45.57 18.21
CA ARG A 138 -32.79 -45.80 17.21
C ARG A 138 -32.86 -47.29 16.86
N ALA A 139 -34.10 -47.76 16.82
CA ALA A 139 -34.55 -49.14 16.87
C ALA A 139 -34.19 -50.01 15.65
N LEU A 140 -34.12 -51.33 15.90
CA LEU A 140 -34.13 -52.41 14.92
C LEU A 140 -35.36 -52.36 14.00
N PRO A 141 -35.24 -52.84 12.74
CA PRO A 141 -36.33 -53.49 12.06
C PRO A 141 -36.11 -55.02 11.99
N ALA A 142 -37.17 -55.78 12.25
CA ALA A 142 -37.22 -57.24 12.19
C ALA A 142 -37.97 -57.75 10.93
N GLY A 143 -37.35 -58.71 10.23
CA GLY A 143 -37.93 -59.74 9.33
C GLY A 143 -38.47 -59.28 7.96
N SER A 144 -38.42 -60.03 6.85
CA SER A 144 -37.89 -61.34 6.37
C SER A 144 -38.47 -61.52 4.92
N PRO A 145 -38.32 -62.63 4.16
CA PRO A 145 -37.17 -63.47 3.86
C PRO A 145 -36.96 -63.74 2.33
N ALA A 146 -35.83 -64.38 2.01
CA ALA A 146 -35.52 -65.36 0.94
C ALA A 146 -36.16 -65.29 -0.47
N ARG A 147 -35.29 -65.26 -1.48
CA ARG A 147 -35.20 -66.31 -2.51
C ARG A 147 -33.78 -66.46 -3.02
#